data_AF-A0A3D4AX38-F1
#
_entry.id   AF-A0A3D4AX38-F1
#
_cell.length_a   1.000
_cell.length_b   1.000
_cell.length_c   1.000
_cell.angle_alpha   90.00
_cell.angle_beta   90.00
_cell.angle_gamma   90.00
#
_symmetry.space_group_name_H-M   'P 1'
#
loop_
_entity.id
_entity.type
_entity.pdbx_description
1 polymer ?
#
loop_
_entity_poly.entity_id
_entity_poly.type
_entity_poly.pdbx_seq_one_letter_code
_entity_poly.pdbx_strand_id
1 'polypeptide(L)'
;MHKLFYEADSEFKKLKPTKGFKSINIFRGWAYYVEEWFKRRLDSEINKNDDFVQITDIKYKLNELRVSYISELGIDYDEFIERYSRIIEHLDK
;
A
#
# COMPACT_ATOMS: atom_id res chain seq x y z
N MET A 1 -9.04 8.34 -27.47
CA MET A 1 -8.24 8.48 -26.23
C MET A 1 -7.98 7.10 -25.60
N HIS A 2 -7.39 6.12 -26.32
CA HIS A 2 -7.39 4.73 -25.77
C HIS A 2 -6.18 3.83 -26.07
N LYS A 3 -5.41 4.00 -27.15
CA LYS A 3 -4.31 3.07 -27.43
C LYS A 3 -3.09 3.26 -26.49
N LEU A 4 -2.70 4.51 -26.28
CA LEU A 4 -1.58 4.87 -25.40
C LEU A 4 -1.83 4.51 -23.93
N PHE A 5 -3.07 4.63 -23.45
CA PHE A 5 -3.42 4.25 -22.08
C PHE A 5 -3.38 2.73 -21.88
N TYR A 6 -3.87 1.95 -22.84
CA TYR A 6 -3.79 0.49 -22.79
C TYR A 6 -2.35 -0.04 -22.89
N GLU A 7 -1.54 0.58 -23.75
CA GLU A 7 -0.11 0.22 -23.86
C GLU A 7 0.64 0.59 -22.57
N ALA A 8 0.38 1.77 -22.00
CA ALA A 8 0.96 2.17 -20.71
C ALA A 8 0.50 1.26 -19.55
N ASP A 9 -0.78 0.91 -19.47
CA ASP A 9 -1.33 -0.03 -18.47
C ASP A 9 -0.73 -1.43 -18.63
N SER A 10 -0.57 -1.91 -19.86
CA SER A 10 0.03 -3.22 -20.13
C SER A 10 1.52 -3.25 -19.80
N GLU A 11 2.26 -2.16 -20.06
CA GLU A 11 3.65 -2.03 -19.62
C GLU A 11 3.76 -1.91 -18.10
N PHE A 12 2.84 -1.18 -17.46
CA PHE A 12 2.77 -1.03 -16.01
C PHE A 12 2.54 -2.37 -15.31
N LYS A 13 1.62 -3.20 -15.83
CA LYS A 13 1.37 -4.57 -15.36
C LYS A 13 2.56 -5.52 -15.52
N LYS A 14 3.54 -5.18 -16.36
CA LYS A 14 4.80 -5.95 -16.50
C LYS A 14 5.87 -5.48 -15.51
N LEU A 15 5.70 -4.32 -14.88
CA LEU A 15 6.65 -3.82 -13.92
C LEU A 15 6.58 -4.67 -12.66
N LYS A 16 7.71 -5.28 -12.31
CA LYS A 16 7.88 -5.91 -11.01
C LYS A 16 8.47 -4.91 -10.02
N PRO A 17 8.02 -4.91 -8.77
CA PRO A 17 8.65 -4.16 -7.69
C PRO A 17 10.16 -4.45 -7.62
N THR A 18 10.96 -3.39 -7.54
CA THR A 18 12.41 -3.43 -7.38
C THR A 18 12.82 -2.64 -6.14
N LYS A 19 14.11 -2.60 -5.79
CA LYS A 19 14.61 -1.71 -4.73
C LYS A 19 14.21 -0.23 -4.91
N GLY A 20 13.93 0.21 -6.15
CA GLY A 20 13.51 1.58 -6.47
C GLY A 20 12.05 1.75 -6.89
N PHE A 21 11.38 0.66 -7.28
CA PHE A 21 9.96 0.65 -7.66
C PHE A 21 9.19 -0.14 -6.61
N LYS A 22 8.47 0.54 -5.73
CA LYS A 22 7.64 -0.11 -4.71
C LYS A 22 6.28 -0.43 -5.31
N SER A 23 5.64 -1.52 -4.89
CA SER A 23 4.26 -1.80 -5.32
C SER A 23 3.23 -0.98 -4.55
N ILE A 24 3.68 -0.28 -3.50
CA ILE A 24 2.93 0.83 -2.92
C ILE A 24 3.39 2.15 -3.52
N ASN A 25 2.45 2.90 -4.09
CA ASN A 25 2.59 4.33 -4.32
C ASN A 25 1.88 5.08 -3.21
N ILE A 26 2.53 6.12 -2.68
CA ILE A 26 2.04 6.79 -1.49
C ILE A 26 2.16 8.29 -1.65
N PHE A 27 1.11 9.02 -1.29
CA PHE A 27 1.12 10.48 -1.34
C PHE A 27 2.23 11.08 -0.46
N ARG A 28 2.64 12.29 -0.80
CA ARG A 28 3.73 13.00 -0.13
C ARG A 28 3.35 13.34 1.32
N GLY A 29 4.21 13.02 2.28
CA GLY A 29 3.99 13.33 3.70
C GLY A 29 3.42 12.19 4.55
N TRP A 30 3.11 11.04 3.95
CA TRP A 30 2.61 9.87 4.71
C TRP A 30 3.62 9.30 5.71
N ALA A 31 4.92 9.54 5.50
CA ALA A 31 5.99 8.88 6.24
C ALA A 31 5.97 9.23 7.74
N TYR A 32 5.26 10.29 8.13
CA TYR A 32 5.06 10.69 9.52
C TYR A 32 3.96 9.92 10.24
N TYR A 33 3.13 9.18 9.50
CA TYR A 33 1.98 8.50 10.08
C TYR A 33 2.24 7.03 10.32
N VAL A 34 3.12 6.36 9.57
CA VAL A 34 3.37 4.93 9.78
C VAL A 34 4.85 4.58 9.76
N GLU A 35 5.20 3.67 10.67
CA GLU A 35 6.54 3.13 10.86
C GLU A 35 7.08 2.41 9.62
N GLU A 36 8.39 2.48 9.40
CA GLU A 36 9.05 1.88 8.21
C GLU A 36 8.84 0.36 8.09
N TRP A 37 8.74 -0.35 9.21
CA TRP A 37 8.49 -1.79 9.19
C TRP A 37 7.11 -2.13 8.62
N PHE A 38 6.07 -1.33 8.91
CA PHE A 38 4.71 -1.56 8.40
C PHE A 38 4.69 -1.37 6.88
N LYS A 39 5.36 -0.33 6.39
CA LYS A 39 5.48 -0.04 4.95
C LYS A 39 6.14 -1.19 4.20
N ARG A 40 7.21 -1.77 4.75
CA ARG A 40 7.91 -2.92 4.16
C ARG A 40 7.06 -4.19 4.17
N ARG A 41 6.30 -4.41 5.24
CA ARG A 41 5.39 -5.55 5.35
C ARG A 41 4.25 -5.45 4.34
N LEU A 42 3.63 -4.28 4.24
CA LEU A 42 2.55 -4.00 3.29
C LEU A 42 3.04 -4.11 1.85
N ASP A 43 4.18 -3.48 1.51
CA ASP A 43 4.80 -3.62 0.19
C ASP A 43 5.10 -5.08 -0.14
N SER A 44 5.66 -5.85 0.81
CA SER A 44 5.90 -7.29 0.60
C SER A 44 4.63 -8.09 0.36
N GLU A 45 3.52 -7.74 1.01
CA GLU A 45 2.25 -8.47 0.84
C GLU A 45 1.62 -8.17 -0.51
N ILE A 46 1.62 -6.89 -0.91
CA ILE A 46 1.15 -6.47 -2.23
C ILE A 46 2.00 -7.11 -3.34
N ASN A 47 3.33 -7.15 -3.16
CA ASN A 47 4.25 -7.82 -4.08
C ASN A 47 3.94 -9.32 -4.26
N LYS A 48 3.57 -10.04 -3.20
CA LYS A 48 3.22 -11.47 -3.31
C LYS A 48 1.97 -11.72 -4.13
N ASN A 49 1.07 -10.74 -4.14
CA ASN A 49 -0.18 -10.78 -4.87
C ASN A 49 -0.04 -10.22 -6.30
N ASP A 50 1.17 -9.84 -6.72
CA ASP A 50 1.46 -9.19 -8.00
C ASP A 50 0.53 -7.98 -8.27
N ASP A 51 0.12 -7.27 -7.22
CA ASP A 51 -0.75 -6.11 -7.29
C ASP A 51 0.04 -4.80 -7.19
N PHE A 52 -0.61 -3.70 -7.51
CA PHE A 52 -0.13 -2.36 -7.25
C PHE A 52 -1.18 -1.58 -6.48
N VAL A 53 -0.75 -0.90 -5.42
CA VAL A 53 -1.66 -0.18 -4.52
C VAL A 53 -1.25 1.27 -4.41
N GLN A 54 -2.19 2.17 -4.71
CA GLN A 54 -2.04 3.58 -4.42
C GLN A 54 -2.70 3.90 -3.08
N ILE A 55 -1.90 4.23 -2.08
CA ILE A 55 -2.39 4.73 -0.80
C ILE A 55 -2.77 6.20 -0.95
N THR A 56 -4.04 6.50 -0.70
CA THR A 56 -4.64 7.83 -0.88
C THR A 56 -4.72 8.61 0.42
N ASP A 57 -4.82 7.93 1.57
CA ASP A 57 -4.88 8.58 2.88
C ASP A 57 -4.42 7.63 4.00
N ILE A 58 -3.83 8.22 5.04
CA ILE A 58 -3.59 7.53 6.31
C ILE A 58 -3.98 8.44 7.47
N LYS A 59 -4.73 7.87 8.41
CA LYS A 59 -5.15 8.57 9.63
C LYS A 59 -5.09 7.65 10.84
N TYR A 60 -4.70 8.21 11.98
CA TYR A 60 -5.00 7.63 13.28
C TYR A 60 -6.30 8.24 13.80
N LYS A 61 -7.27 7.38 14.13
CA LYS A 61 -8.50 7.82 14.78
C LYS A 61 -8.80 6.86 15.92
N LEU A 62 -8.91 7.38 17.15
CA LEU A 62 -9.20 6.57 18.34
C LEU A 62 -8.22 5.41 18.54
N ASN A 63 -6.91 5.66 18.30
CA ASN A 63 -5.81 4.68 18.31
C ASN A 63 -5.84 3.64 17.17
N GLU A 64 -6.83 3.68 16.28
CA GLU A 64 -6.85 2.83 15.10
C GLU A 64 -6.12 3.48 13.93
N LEU A 65 -5.20 2.74 13.32
CA LEU A 65 -4.64 3.09 12.02
C LEU A 65 -5.66 2.78 10.93
N ARG A 66 -6.03 3.81 10.16
CA ARG A 66 -6.90 3.71 8.98
C ARG A 66 -6.09 4.05 7.74
N VAL A 67 -6.12 3.15 6.77
CA VAL A 67 -5.42 3.30 5.49
C VAL A 67 -6.47 3.27 4.39
N SER A 68 -6.57 4.33 3.60
CA SER A 68 -7.36 4.34 2.38
C SER A 68 -6.45 4.11 1.20
N TYR A 69 -6.86 3.20 0.32
CA TYR A 69 -6.06 2.80 -0.83
C TYR A 69 -6.93 2.43 -2.03
N ILE A 70 -6.28 2.39 -3.20
CA ILE A 70 -6.83 1.89 -4.45
C ILE A 70 -5.93 0.73 -4.87
N SER A 71 -6.51 -0.46 -5.01
CA SER A 71 -5.83 -1.65 -5.57
C SER A 71 -6.12 -1.72 -7.07
N GLU A 72 -5.08 -1.91 -7.88
CA GLU A 72 -5.22 -2.06 -9.34
C GLU A 72 -5.91 -3.37 -9.72
N LEU A 73 -5.69 -4.45 -8.94
CA LEU A 73 -6.34 -5.75 -9.15
C LEU A 73 -7.64 -5.93 -8.35
N GLY A 74 -8.03 -4.94 -7.53
CA GLY A 74 -9.22 -5.00 -6.68
C GLY A 74 -9.08 -5.97 -5.50
N ILE A 75 -7.85 -6.24 -5.06
CA ILE A 75 -7.55 -7.09 -3.90
C ILE A 75 -7.81 -6.29 -2.62
N ASP A 76 -8.47 -6.93 -1.68
CA ASP A 76 -8.75 -6.39 -0.36
C ASP A 76 -7.57 -6.68 0.59
N TYR A 77 -6.99 -5.60 1.12
CA TYR A 77 -5.91 -5.62 2.10
C TYR A 77 -6.38 -5.22 3.50
N ASP A 78 -7.68 -5.04 3.73
CA ASP A 78 -8.23 -4.54 5.00
C ASP A 78 -7.89 -5.47 6.17
N GLU A 79 -8.02 -6.78 6.00
CA GLU A 79 -7.66 -7.76 7.04
C GLU A 79 -6.16 -7.70 7.39
N PHE A 80 -5.30 -7.54 6.38
CA PHE A 80 -3.86 -7.37 6.60
C PHE A 80 -3.59 -6.08 7.39
N ILE A 81 -4.16 -4.97 6.94
CA ILE A 81 -3.98 -3.66 7.57
C ILE A 81 -4.49 -3.69 9.02
N GLU A 82 -5.67 -4.26 9.26
CA GLU A 82 -6.29 -4.39 10.60
C GLU A 82 -5.46 -5.27 11.55
N ARG A 83 -4.89 -6.37 11.04
CA ARG A 83 -4.06 -7.24 11.87
C ARG A 83 -2.80 -6.53 12.36
N TYR A 84 -2.16 -5.72 11.52
CA TYR A 84 -0.91 -5.04 11.88
C TYR A 84 -1.13 -3.69 12.58
N SER A 85 -2.27 -3.04 12.40
CA SER A 85 -2.63 -1.85 13.19
C SER A 85 -2.79 -2.18 14.68
N ARG A 86 -3.35 -3.35 15.02
CA ARG A 86 -3.47 -3.83 16.42
C ARG A 86 -2.13 -4.18 17.09
N ILE A 87 -1.10 -4.51 16.31
CA ILE A 87 0.25 -4.81 16.83
C ILE A 87 0.91 -3.51 17.32
N ILE A 88 0.65 -2.37 16.67
CA ILE A 88 1.14 -1.06 17.10
C ILE A 88 0.59 -0.68 18.47
N GLU A 89 -0.68 -0.98 18.76
CA GLU A 89 -1.32 -0.70 20.07
C GLU A 89 -0.68 -1.44 21.25
N HIS A 90 0.05 -2.54 21.00
CA HIS A 90 0.67 -3.35 22.05
C HIS A 90 2.15 -3.03 22.29
N LEU A 91 2.77 -2.20 21.45
CA LEU A 91 4.16 -1.77 21.61
C LEU A 91 4.31 -0.43 22.36
N ASP A 92 3.21 0.34 22.48
CA ASP A 92 3.15 1.63 23.19
C ASP A 92 2.62 1.51 24.64
N LYS A 93 2.56 0.30 25.22
CA LYS A 93 2.25 0.05 26.64
C LYS A 93 3.46 -0.53 27.36
#